data_AF-A0A3S2LLM1-F1
#
_entry.id   AF-A0A3S2LLM1-F1
#
_cell.length_a   1.000
_cell.length_b   1.000
_cell.length_c   1.000
_cell.angle_alpha   90.00
_cell.angle_beta   90.00
_cell.angle_gamma   90.00
#
_symmetry.space_group_name_H-M   'P 1'
#
loop_
_entity.id
_entity.type
_entity.pdbx_description
1 polymer ?
#
loop_
_entity_poly.entity_id
_entity_poly.type
_entity_poly.pdbx_seq_one_letter_code
_entity_poly.pdbx_strand_id
1 'polypeptide(L)'
;MSEAVPPVLSVRPSRALVDEKFSVQVENLPPGCPVTVRSLFQSEDKDFWEAYGHYVSDHRGTVSVSEDVSVGGTYTGKEQMGLIWSMRPVPGSREGLRLRKRDMCTPMLVTISVHRGHQGFRDQTALASALVERWYMAPGVQRIEVREKGVRGTLFLPPGPGPFPALLDLWGGGGGLQEYRAALLASRGFGALALEYLKADDSKPIAMDGKYFETAFEIIKGHPQVAPDRVGIIGLCFGTLVTLSLAAEYPTIKPRCIVCISNVHHKSTKNTVSEFPEEVPEKFETVSAMKNVLVWRDMGLAVLQMPHPKIPVGNIDCPMLLINGTDDQNWPTVEVASDIIKMMRETGKDSLVTRVDYPDAGHLIEPPFSPHFRATNFMLSGTRKKVMMLWGGKTKPHADAQEDSWRRILSFLQLHLCGDPSLNAKL
;
A
#
# COMPACT_ATOMS: atom_id res chain seq x y z
N MET A 1 -17.64 47.66 18.91
CA MET A 1 -17.66 46.31 18.31
C MET A 1 -16.23 46.02 17.91
N SER A 2 -15.49 45.16 18.63
CA SER A 2 -14.14 44.78 18.19
C SER A 2 -14.29 43.95 16.91
N GLU A 3 -13.55 44.29 15.87
CA GLU A 3 -13.48 43.48 14.65
C GLU A 3 -13.06 42.07 15.05
N ALA A 4 -13.93 41.08 14.77
CA ALA A 4 -13.61 39.69 15.02
C ALA A 4 -12.46 39.31 14.07
N VAL A 5 -11.32 38.93 14.63
CA VAL A 5 -10.17 38.44 13.85
C VAL A 5 -10.64 37.21 13.05
N PRO A 6 -10.37 37.15 11.73
CA PRO A 6 -10.82 36.03 10.92
C PRO A 6 -10.14 34.72 11.37
N PRO A 7 -10.83 33.56 11.25
CA PRO A 7 -10.23 32.27 11.53
C PRO A 7 -8.96 32.03 10.71
N VAL A 8 -7.94 31.47 11.35
CA VAL A 8 -6.66 31.14 10.72
C VAL A 8 -6.49 29.63 10.71
N LEU A 9 -6.19 29.05 9.54
CA LEU A 9 -5.91 27.63 9.38
C LEU A 9 -4.42 27.44 9.05
N SER A 10 -3.72 26.71 9.91
CA SER A 10 -2.30 26.37 9.76
C SER A 10 -2.14 24.86 9.55
N VAL A 11 -1.33 24.48 8.55
CA VAL A 11 -0.93 23.08 8.32
C VAL A 11 0.59 22.96 8.29
N ARG A 12 1.18 22.07 9.09
CA ARG A 12 2.64 21.94 9.23
C ARG A 12 3.12 20.49 9.28
N PRO A 13 4.08 20.08 8.44
CA PRO A 13 4.51 20.77 7.22
C PRO A 13 3.39 20.83 6.17
N SER A 14 3.36 21.89 5.35
CA SER A 14 2.43 22.02 4.22
C SER A 14 2.89 21.24 2.97
N ARG A 15 4.16 20.82 2.94
CA ARG A 15 4.75 19.98 1.90
C ARG A 15 5.53 18.85 2.57
N ALA A 16 5.12 17.60 2.32
CA ALA A 16 5.75 16.42 2.91
C ALA A 16 5.54 15.19 2.04
N LEU A 17 6.22 14.09 2.36
CA LEU A 17 5.92 12.81 1.72
C LEU A 17 4.54 12.29 2.14
N VAL A 18 3.91 11.50 1.28
CA VAL A 18 2.58 10.93 1.55
C VAL A 18 2.54 10.01 2.76
N ASP A 19 3.68 9.46 3.20
CA ASP A 19 3.83 8.59 4.37
C ASP A 19 4.30 9.36 5.63
N GLU A 20 4.36 10.70 5.59
CA GLU A 20 4.74 11.55 6.73
C GLU A 20 3.54 12.26 7.35
N LYS A 21 3.52 12.41 8.68
CA LYS A 21 2.42 13.11 9.37
C LYS A 21 2.51 14.63 9.19
N PHE A 22 1.37 15.31 9.25
CA PHE A 22 1.30 16.76 9.42
C PHE A 22 0.33 17.12 10.54
N SER A 23 0.44 18.33 11.10
CA SER A 23 -0.50 18.88 12.06
C SER A 23 -1.42 19.89 11.39
N VAL A 24 -2.66 19.96 11.86
CA VAL A 24 -3.65 20.96 11.43
C VAL A 24 -4.16 21.68 12.66
N GLN A 25 -4.07 23.00 12.63
CA GLN A 25 -4.54 23.88 13.71
C GLN A 25 -5.42 24.97 13.12
N VAL A 26 -6.55 25.22 13.78
CA VAL A 26 -7.45 26.34 13.50
C VAL A 26 -7.45 27.26 14.71
N GLU A 27 -7.28 28.55 14.50
CA GLU A 27 -7.25 29.58 15.53
C GLU A 27 -8.27 30.67 15.20
N ASN A 28 -8.53 31.56 16.16
CA ASN A 28 -9.46 32.69 16.04
C ASN A 28 -10.92 32.27 15.73
N LEU A 29 -11.34 31.09 16.20
CA LEU A 29 -12.74 30.71 16.22
C LEU A 29 -13.44 31.34 17.43
N PRO A 30 -14.76 31.57 17.40
CA PRO A 30 -15.50 31.84 18.63
C PRO A 30 -15.31 30.68 19.62
N PRO A 31 -15.10 30.91 20.93
CA PRO A 31 -14.97 29.84 21.91
C PRO A 31 -16.19 28.92 21.98
N GLY A 32 -15.99 27.61 22.13
CA GLY A 32 -17.09 26.62 22.21
C GLY A 32 -17.89 26.47 20.92
N CYS A 33 -17.33 26.90 19.78
CA CYS A 33 -18.02 26.91 18.50
C CYS A 33 -17.87 25.57 17.77
N PRO A 34 -18.97 24.95 17.30
CA PRO A 34 -18.89 23.77 16.45
C PRO A 34 -18.34 24.14 15.07
N VAL A 35 -17.34 23.38 14.61
CA VAL A 35 -16.72 23.53 13.30
C VAL A 35 -16.48 22.18 12.65
N THR A 36 -16.40 22.17 11.32
CA THR A 36 -15.99 21.01 10.54
C THR A 36 -14.68 21.32 9.85
N VAL A 37 -13.66 20.48 10.08
CA VAL A 37 -12.41 20.52 9.31
C VAL A 37 -12.51 19.45 8.23
N ARG A 38 -12.35 19.84 6.97
CA ARG A 38 -12.55 19.00 5.78
C ARG A 38 -11.28 18.99 4.94
N SER A 39 -10.89 17.82 4.46
CA SER A 39 -9.96 17.65 3.35
C SER A 39 -10.72 17.34 2.07
N LEU A 40 -10.25 17.90 0.95
CA LEU A 40 -10.76 17.61 -0.39
C LEU A 40 -9.58 17.40 -1.34
N PHE A 41 -9.63 16.31 -2.10
CA PHE A 41 -8.62 15.95 -3.09
C PHE A 41 -9.30 15.55 -4.40
N GLN A 42 -8.82 16.08 -5.53
CA GLN A 42 -9.20 15.58 -6.86
C GLN A 42 -8.12 14.64 -7.37
N SER A 43 -8.47 13.37 -7.59
CA SER A 43 -7.53 12.37 -8.08
C SER A 43 -7.14 12.63 -9.55
N GLU A 44 -6.08 11.95 -10.01
CA GLU A 44 -5.68 11.96 -11.43
C GLU A 44 -6.78 11.39 -12.35
N ASP A 45 -7.63 10.52 -11.81
CA ASP A 45 -8.82 9.97 -12.46
C ASP A 45 -10.02 10.93 -12.48
N LYS A 46 -9.84 12.17 -11.99
CA LYS A 46 -10.84 13.23 -11.90
C LYS A 46 -11.97 12.99 -10.89
N ASP A 47 -11.89 11.93 -10.08
CA ASP A 47 -12.82 11.70 -8.98
C ASP A 47 -12.43 12.55 -7.76
N PHE A 48 -13.43 13.06 -7.03
CA PHE A 48 -13.21 13.81 -5.80
C PHE A 48 -13.31 12.91 -4.56
N TRP A 49 -12.36 13.10 -3.66
CA TRP A 49 -12.24 12.38 -2.38
C TRP A 49 -12.28 13.38 -1.23
N GLU A 50 -13.03 13.05 -0.19
CA GLU A 50 -13.12 13.88 1.01
C GLU A 50 -12.96 13.08 2.29
N ALA A 51 -12.39 13.71 3.31
CA ALA A 51 -12.54 13.33 4.70
C ALA A 51 -12.92 14.58 5.51
N TYR A 52 -13.57 14.39 6.65
CA TYR A 52 -13.88 15.49 7.54
C TYR A 52 -14.07 15.00 8.97
N GLY A 53 -13.65 15.84 9.92
CA GLY A 53 -13.89 15.68 11.35
C GLY A 53 -14.71 16.84 11.89
N HIS A 54 -15.57 16.54 12.86
CA HIS A 54 -16.36 17.52 13.59
C HIS A 54 -15.70 17.85 14.92
N TYR A 55 -15.47 19.12 15.17
CA TYR A 55 -14.76 19.62 16.35
C TYR A 55 -15.56 20.73 17.02
N VAL A 56 -15.21 21.03 18.26
CA VAL A 56 -15.69 22.19 19.01
C VAL A 56 -14.45 22.94 19.49
N SER A 57 -14.37 24.24 19.19
CA SER A 57 -13.22 25.05 19.63
C SER A 57 -13.14 25.16 21.14
N ASP A 58 -11.92 25.21 21.65
CA ASP A 58 -11.66 25.39 23.08
C ASP A 58 -12.02 26.81 23.58
N HIS A 59 -11.74 27.07 24.86
CA HIS A 59 -11.97 28.38 25.49
C HIS A 59 -11.16 29.52 24.85
N ARG A 60 -10.11 29.21 24.07
CA ARG A 60 -9.27 30.17 23.35
C ARG A 60 -9.70 30.32 21.89
N GLY A 61 -10.71 29.59 21.43
CA GLY A 61 -11.11 29.61 20.03
C GLY A 61 -10.18 28.79 19.12
N THR A 62 -9.54 27.75 19.66
CA THR A 62 -8.60 26.89 18.92
C THR A 62 -9.17 25.49 18.71
N VAL A 63 -8.84 24.89 17.57
CA VAL A 63 -8.98 23.45 17.31
C VAL A 63 -7.65 22.91 16.80
N SER A 64 -7.13 21.85 17.43
CA SER A 64 -5.99 21.08 16.96
C SER A 64 -6.45 19.68 16.55
N VAL A 65 -6.37 19.35 15.26
CA VAL A 65 -6.78 18.03 14.74
C VAL A 65 -5.96 16.89 15.36
N SER A 66 -4.72 17.15 15.76
CA SER A 66 -3.87 16.14 16.40
C SER A 66 -4.24 15.89 17.86
N GLU A 67 -4.73 16.90 18.57
CA GLU A 67 -4.96 16.84 20.02
C GLU A 67 -6.42 16.65 20.40
N ASP A 68 -7.33 17.21 19.62
CA ASP A 68 -8.75 17.27 19.91
C ASP A 68 -9.49 16.06 19.36
N VAL A 69 -10.57 15.70 20.04
CA VAL A 69 -11.42 14.58 19.66
C VAL A 69 -12.38 15.00 18.55
N SER A 70 -12.32 14.32 17.40
CA SER A 70 -13.39 14.40 16.40
C SER A 70 -14.64 13.70 16.95
N VAL A 71 -15.75 14.44 17.04
CA VAL A 71 -17.03 13.92 17.56
C VAL A 71 -17.92 13.31 16.47
N GLY A 72 -17.49 13.36 15.21
CA GLY A 72 -18.22 12.81 14.09
C GLY A 72 -17.56 13.12 12.75
N GLY A 73 -18.12 12.58 11.68
CA GLY A 73 -17.63 12.77 10.32
C GLY A 73 -17.17 11.45 9.69
N THR A 74 -16.08 11.47 8.92
CA THR A 74 -15.50 10.25 8.34
C THR A 74 -14.65 9.45 9.33
N TYR A 75 -14.34 10.04 10.49
CA TYR A 75 -13.66 9.42 11.62
C TYR A 75 -14.07 10.10 12.94
N THR A 76 -13.86 9.40 14.05
CA THR A 76 -14.03 9.91 15.41
C THR A 76 -12.78 9.65 16.23
N GLY A 77 -12.63 10.31 17.38
CA GLY A 77 -11.47 10.15 18.25
C GLY A 77 -10.33 11.13 17.95
N LYS A 78 -9.21 10.95 18.65
CA LYS A 78 -7.98 11.75 18.51
C LYS A 78 -7.12 11.16 17.40
N GLU A 79 -7.31 11.66 16.19
CA GLU A 79 -6.79 11.06 14.96
C GLU A 79 -6.09 12.10 14.07
N GLN A 80 -4.80 12.33 14.33
CA GLN A 80 -4.01 13.36 13.63
C GLN A 80 -4.11 13.29 12.11
N MET A 81 -4.09 12.08 11.55
CA MET A 81 -4.14 11.85 10.10
C MET A 81 -5.53 11.42 9.62
N GLY A 82 -6.56 11.58 10.45
CA GLY A 82 -7.96 11.25 10.12
C GLY A 82 -8.45 11.94 8.84
N LEU A 83 -8.01 13.17 8.60
CA LEU A 83 -8.31 13.93 7.38
C LEU A 83 -7.69 13.33 6.11
N ILE A 84 -6.84 12.31 6.19
CA ILE A 84 -6.24 11.65 5.03
C ILE A 84 -6.67 10.18 4.95
N TRP A 85 -6.40 9.37 5.96
CA TRP A 85 -6.67 7.92 5.89
C TRP A 85 -8.17 7.58 5.80
N SER A 86 -9.04 8.47 6.29
CA SER A 86 -10.50 8.27 6.23
C SER A 86 -11.15 8.82 4.95
N MET A 87 -10.34 9.27 3.98
CA MET A 87 -10.88 9.78 2.73
C MET A 87 -11.77 8.74 2.04
N ARG A 88 -12.90 9.22 1.53
CA ARG A 88 -13.84 8.44 0.73
C ARG A 88 -14.29 9.27 -0.47
N PRO A 89 -14.79 8.65 -1.55
CA PRO A 89 -15.37 9.41 -2.65
C PRO A 89 -16.50 10.33 -2.15
N VAL A 90 -16.60 11.53 -2.71
CA VAL A 90 -17.67 12.48 -2.35
C VAL A 90 -19.06 11.89 -2.67
N PRO A 91 -20.13 12.30 -1.95
CA PRO A 91 -21.49 11.89 -2.27
C PRO A 91 -21.82 12.09 -3.76
N GLY A 92 -22.46 11.09 -4.38
CA GLY A 92 -22.78 11.10 -5.81
C GLY A 92 -21.67 10.56 -6.73
N SER A 93 -20.52 10.15 -6.19
CA SER A 93 -19.46 9.48 -6.96
C SER A 93 -19.91 8.10 -7.46
N ARG A 94 -19.28 7.66 -8.56
CA ARG A 94 -19.42 6.28 -9.07
C ARG A 94 -18.90 5.24 -8.09
N GLU A 95 -19.44 4.03 -8.15
CA GLU A 95 -19.07 2.93 -7.25
C GLU A 95 -17.74 2.25 -7.63
N GLY A 96 -17.13 1.60 -6.63
CA GLY A 96 -15.96 0.75 -6.81
C GLY A 96 -14.68 1.50 -7.18
N LEU A 97 -14.51 2.70 -6.64
CA LEU A 97 -13.32 3.53 -6.82
C LEU A 97 -12.14 3.02 -6.00
N ARG A 98 -10.95 3.04 -6.62
CA ARG A 98 -9.66 2.92 -5.95
C ARG A 98 -8.84 4.15 -6.29
N LEU A 99 -8.17 4.74 -5.31
CA LEU A 99 -7.30 5.87 -5.58
C LEU A 99 -6.09 5.40 -6.39
N ARG A 100 -5.87 5.99 -7.56
CA ARG A 100 -4.70 5.69 -8.39
C ARG A 100 -3.79 6.91 -8.45
N LYS A 101 -2.50 6.67 -8.22
CA LYS A 101 -1.42 7.61 -8.47
C LYS A 101 -0.55 7.05 -9.61
N ARG A 102 -0.48 7.78 -10.73
CA ARG A 102 0.27 7.37 -11.93
C ARG A 102 1.54 8.18 -12.11
N ASP A 103 1.51 9.47 -11.78
CA ASP A 103 2.67 10.35 -11.95
C ASP A 103 3.34 10.68 -10.61
N MET A 104 4.49 10.05 -10.33
CA MET A 104 5.23 10.28 -9.09
C MET A 104 5.91 11.65 -9.01
N CYS A 105 6.01 12.37 -10.14
CA CYS A 105 6.65 13.69 -10.21
C CYS A 105 5.71 14.83 -9.81
N THR A 106 4.42 14.55 -9.59
CA THR A 106 3.44 15.53 -9.13
C THR A 106 2.91 15.17 -7.74
N PRO A 107 2.65 16.16 -6.87
CA PRO A 107 2.07 15.89 -5.56
C PRO A 107 0.57 15.58 -5.65
N MET A 108 0.03 14.96 -4.60
CA MET A 108 -1.41 15.08 -4.32
C MET A 108 -1.65 16.46 -3.69
N LEU A 109 -2.53 17.23 -4.29
CA LEU A 109 -2.93 18.55 -3.83
C LEU A 109 -4.20 18.43 -2.97
N VAL A 110 -4.05 18.47 -1.66
CA VAL A 110 -5.15 18.31 -0.71
C VAL A 110 -5.51 19.67 -0.12
N THR A 111 -6.74 20.12 -0.37
CA THR A 111 -7.26 21.35 0.24
C THR A 111 -7.83 21.02 1.61
N ILE A 112 -7.21 21.55 2.67
CA ILE A 112 -7.78 21.55 4.02
C ILE A 112 -8.61 22.82 4.17
N SER A 113 -9.81 22.70 4.70
CA SER A 113 -10.74 23.82 4.88
C SER A 113 -11.50 23.68 6.19
N VAL A 114 -11.82 24.81 6.82
CA VAL A 114 -12.66 24.85 8.01
C VAL A 114 -13.99 25.51 7.69
N HIS A 115 -15.09 24.91 8.18
CA HIS A 115 -16.46 25.32 7.92
C HIS A 115 -17.23 25.50 9.24
N ARG A 116 -18.26 26.33 9.22
CA ARG A 116 -19.10 26.59 10.39
C ARG A 116 -20.06 25.42 10.64
N GLY A 117 -20.17 25.01 11.90
CA GLY A 117 -21.09 23.97 12.34
C GLY A 117 -20.72 22.57 11.86
N HIS A 118 -21.58 21.60 12.17
CA HIS A 118 -21.42 20.19 11.80
C HIS A 118 -22.34 19.75 10.65
N GLN A 119 -23.24 20.63 10.20
CA GLN A 119 -24.26 20.33 9.18
C GLN A 119 -24.21 21.33 8.03
N GLY A 120 -24.58 20.89 6.82
CA GLY A 120 -24.66 21.75 5.63
C GLY A 120 -23.32 22.36 5.19
N PHE A 121 -22.19 21.93 5.74
CA PHE A 121 -20.88 22.53 5.48
C PHE A 121 -20.41 22.40 4.03
N ARG A 122 -21.00 21.49 3.24
CA ARG A 122 -20.61 21.27 1.84
C ARG A 122 -21.02 22.43 0.92
N ASP A 123 -22.12 23.10 1.25
CA ASP A 123 -22.68 24.21 0.47
C ASP A 123 -22.25 25.58 1.03
N GLN A 124 -21.48 25.58 2.12
CA GLN A 124 -21.00 26.78 2.78
C GLN A 124 -19.62 27.19 2.23
N THR A 125 -19.37 28.50 2.23
CA THR A 125 -18.02 29.04 2.03
C THR A 125 -17.14 28.68 3.23
N ALA A 126 -15.94 28.18 2.97
CA ALA A 126 -14.96 27.90 4.01
C ALA A 126 -14.59 29.19 4.76
N LEU A 127 -14.46 29.09 6.09
CA LEU A 127 -13.98 30.18 6.95
C LEU A 127 -12.49 30.46 6.70
N ALA A 128 -11.73 29.40 6.42
CA ALA A 128 -10.33 29.45 5.99
C ALA A 128 -9.98 28.17 5.24
N SER A 129 -8.96 28.22 4.38
CA SER A 129 -8.44 27.07 3.66
C SER A 129 -6.92 27.14 3.50
N ALA A 130 -6.29 25.98 3.37
CA ALA A 130 -4.87 25.81 3.15
C ALA A 130 -4.65 24.64 2.19
N LEU A 131 -3.70 24.80 1.28
CA LEU A 131 -3.29 23.73 0.36
C LEU A 131 -2.12 22.94 0.96
N VAL A 132 -2.22 21.61 0.90
CA VAL A 132 -1.19 20.69 1.36
C VAL A 132 -0.71 19.86 0.19
N GLU A 133 0.60 19.81 0.00
CA GLU A 133 1.24 18.97 -1.01
C GLU A 133 1.75 17.67 -0.38
N ARG A 134 1.29 16.55 -0.91
CA ARG A 134 1.72 15.21 -0.48
C ARG A 134 2.48 14.53 -1.61
N TRP A 135 3.78 14.35 -1.43
CA TRP A 135 4.70 13.86 -2.46
C TRP A 135 4.96 12.36 -2.30
N TYR A 136 5.04 11.62 -3.41
CA TYR A 136 5.47 10.22 -3.38
C TYR A 136 6.99 10.04 -3.55
N MET A 137 7.68 11.11 -3.94
CA MET A 137 9.09 11.11 -4.28
C MET A 137 9.79 12.27 -3.56
N ALA A 138 10.78 11.94 -2.74
CA ALA A 138 11.57 12.92 -2.02
C ALA A 138 12.47 13.74 -2.96
N PRO A 139 12.86 14.97 -2.58
CA PRO A 139 13.83 15.74 -3.34
C PRO A 139 15.11 14.95 -3.62
N GLY A 140 15.55 14.95 -4.89
CA GLY A 140 16.78 14.30 -5.32
C GLY A 140 16.67 12.80 -5.61
N VAL A 141 15.53 12.16 -5.33
CA VAL A 141 15.26 10.80 -5.82
C VAL A 141 15.20 10.82 -7.34
N GLN A 142 15.92 9.90 -7.98
CA GLN A 142 15.92 9.75 -9.43
C GLN A 142 14.85 8.74 -9.86
N ARG A 143 14.14 9.05 -10.94
CA ARG A 143 13.18 8.15 -11.61
C ARG A 143 13.74 7.78 -12.98
N ILE A 144 14.12 6.53 -13.17
CA ILE A 144 14.76 6.01 -14.39
C ILE A 144 13.85 4.96 -15.01
N GLU A 145 13.35 5.23 -16.22
CA GLU A 145 12.56 4.25 -16.96
C GLU A 145 13.46 3.11 -17.47
N VAL A 146 13.04 1.87 -17.24
CA VAL A 146 13.76 0.66 -17.65
C VAL A 146 13.03 0.00 -18.83
N ARG A 147 13.72 -0.09 -19.96
CA ARG A 147 13.30 -0.80 -21.19
C ARG A 147 14.42 -1.69 -21.74
N GLU A 148 15.08 -2.42 -20.85
CA GLU A 148 16.28 -3.19 -21.18
C GLU A 148 15.96 -4.68 -21.34
N LYS A 149 16.45 -5.31 -22.40
CA LYS A 149 16.32 -6.76 -22.63
C LYS A 149 14.87 -7.29 -22.51
N GLY A 150 13.89 -6.46 -22.90
CA GLY A 150 12.46 -6.77 -22.80
C GLY A 150 11.82 -6.48 -21.44
N VAL A 151 12.63 -6.23 -20.39
CA VAL A 151 12.16 -5.81 -19.07
C VAL A 151 11.56 -4.41 -19.13
N ARG A 152 10.38 -4.26 -18.55
CA ARG A 152 9.65 -3.00 -18.42
C ARG A 152 9.44 -2.68 -16.95
N GLY A 153 9.86 -1.49 -16.56
CA GLY A 153 9.70 -1.03 -15.20
C GLY A 153 10.24 0.38 -15.01
N THR A 154 10.28 0.81 -13.77
CA THR A 154 10.89 2.09 -13.39
C THR A 154 11.76 1.88 -12.16
N LEU A 155 13.04 2.21 -12.28
CA LEU A 155 14.01 2.21 -11.21
C LEU A 155 13.99 3.56 -10.50
N PHE A 156 13.78 3.55 -9.19
CA PHE A 156 13.95 4.71 -8.33
C PHE A 156 15.25 4.58 -7.54
N LEU A 157 16.06 5.64 -7.51
CA LEU A 157 17.31 5.67 -6.75
C LEU A 157 17.31 6.82 -5.74
N PRO A 158 17.75 6.58 -4.49
CA PRO A 158 17.95 7.64 -3.52
C PRO A 158 18.95 8.70 -4.01
N PRO A 159 18.89 9.94 -3.47
CA PRO A 159 19.95 10.90 -3.70
C PRO A 159 21.27 10.43 -3.07
N GLY A 160 22.40 10.77 -3.70
CA GLY A 160 23.73 10.52 -3.17
C GLY A 160 24.58 9.56 -4.03
N PRO A 161 25.79 9.21 -3.56
CA PRO A 161 26.76 8.46 -4.35
C PRO A 161 26.45 6.96 -4.47
N GLY A 162 25.63 6.39 -3.59
CA GLY A 162 25.46 4.94 -3.48
C GLY A 162 26.74 4.24 -3.00
N PRO A 163 26.88 2.92 -3.23
CA PRO A 163 25.84 2.03 -3.75
C PRO A 163 24.73 1.81 -2.71
N PHE A 164 23.48 1.73 -3.19
CA PHE A 164 22.30 1.59 -2.34
C PHE A 164 21.89 0.11 -2.20
N PRO A 165 21.38 -0.32 -1.03
CA PRO A 165 20.55 -1.53 -0.98
C PRO A 165 19.35 -1.34 -1.92
N ALA A 166 18.86 -2.42 -2.51
CA ALA A 166 17.80 -2.31 -3.51
C ALA A 166 16.72 -3.39 -3.41
N LEU A 167 15.57 -3.12 -4.03
CA LEU A 167 14.40 -3.98 -4.03
C LEU A 167 13.82 -4.14 -5.42
N LEU A 168 13.53 -5.38 -5.80
CA LEU A 168 12.57 -5.65 -6.87
C LEU A 168 11.15 -5.52 -6.30
N ASP A 169 10.36 -4.57 -6.81
CA ASP A 169 9.01 -4.25 -6.33
C ASP A 169 7.93 -4.86 -7.23
N LEU A 170 7.19 -5.83 -6.68
CA LEU A 170 6.19 -6.64 -7.38
C LEU A 170 4.77 -6.40 -6.85
N TRP A 171 3.92 -5.81 -7.69
CA TRP A 171 2.51 -5.55 -7.39
C TRP A 171 1.59 -6.73 -7.71
N GLY A 172 0.30 -6.64 -7.39
CA GLY A 172 -0.66 -7.74 -7.52
C GLY A 172 -1.30 -7.90 -8.90
N GLY A 173 -2.37 -8.71 -8.96
CA GLY A 173 -3.07 -9.11 -10.19
C GLY A 173 -3.83 -8.02 -10.95
N GLY A 174 -3.77 -6.76 -10.51
CA GLY A 174 -4.41 -5.63 -11.21
C GLY A 174 -3.68 -5.19 -12.48
N GLY A 175 -2.42 -5.58 -12.62
CA GLY A 175 -1.61 -5.28 -13.80
C GLY A 175 -1.21 -3.81 -13.97
N GLY A 176 -0.44 -3.56 -15.02
CA GLY A 176 0.21 -2.28 -15.27
C GLY A 176 1.39 -2.01 -14.34
N LEU A 177 1.98 -0.84 -14.48
CA LEU A 177 3.09 -0.40 -13.67
C LEU A 177 2.59 0.45 -12.49
N GLN A 178 2.90 0.03 -11.26
CA GLN A 178 2.63 0.80 -10.04
C GLN A 178 3.94 1.23 -9.40
N GLU A 179 4.16 2.55 -9.34
CA GLU A 179 5.46 3.11 -8.98
C GLU A 179 5.52 3.65 -7.55
N TYR A 180 4.37 3.88 -6.92
CA TYR A 180 4.31 4.71 -5.71
C TYR A 180 4.98 4.08 -4.49
N ARG A 181 5.01 2.75 -4.37
CA ARG A 181 5.76 2.07 -3.30
C ARG A 181 7.27 2.15 -3.55
N ALA A 182 7.73 1.88 -4.77
CA ALA A 182 9.14 2.03 -5.14
C ALA A 182 9.66 3.47 -4.95
N ALA A 183 8.88 4.48 -5.34
CA ALA A 183 9.23 5.89 -5.13
C ALA A 183 9.39 6.23 -3.63
N LEU A 184 8.51 5.71 -2.78
CA LEU A 184 8.62 5.86 -1.33
C LEU A 184 9.81 5.10 -0.75
N LEU A 185 10.09 3.87 -1.20
CA LEU A 185 11.27 3.12 -0.78
C LEU A 185 12.58 3.87 -1.10
N ALA A 186 12.68 4.46 -2.29
CA ALA A 186 13.82 5.31 -2.66
C ALA A 186 13.92 6.58 -1.82
N SER A 187 12.78 7.15 -1.45
CA SER A 187 12.71 8.26 -0.49
C SER A 187 13.15 7.87 0.93
N ARG A 188 13.25 6.57 1.22
CA ARG A 188 13.74 5.99 2.49
C ARG A 188 15.13 5.35 2.38
N GLY A 189 15.84 5.56 1.28
CA GLY A 189 17.23 5.13 1.11
C GLY A 189 17.45 3.79 0.41
N PHE A 190 16.39 3.18 -0.15
CA PHE A 190 16.48 1.91 -0.89
C PHE A 190 16.26 2.14 -2.39
N GLY A 191 17.20 1.71 -3.24
CA GLY A 191 16.92 1.59 -4.67
C GLY A 191 15.70 0.67 -4.89
N ALA A 192 14.81 0.98 -5.82
CA ALA A 192 13.61 0.16 -6.02
C ALA A 192 13.21 0.10 -7.49
N LEU A 193 13.18 -1.10 -8.07
CA LEU A 193 12.68 -1.35 -9.42
C LEU A 193 11.22 -1.80 -9.35
N ALA A 194 10.29 -0.90 -9.63
CA ALA A 194 8.90 -1.24 -9.87
C ALA A 194 8.80 -1.99 -11.20
N LEU A 195 8.34 -3.24 -11.16
CA LEU A 195 8.30 -4.11 -12.34
C LEU A 195 6.90 -4.21 -12.93
N GLU A 196 6.77 -3.99 -14.24
CA GLU A 196 5.56 -4.27 -14.99
C GLU A 196 5.66 -5.68 -15.59
N TYR A 197 4.92 -6.65 -15.07
CA TYR A 197 4.96 -8.04 -15.55
C TYR A 197 3.57 -8.57 -15.94
N LEU A 198 2.52 -7.93 -15.43
CA LEU A 198 1.14 -8.05 -15.88
C LEU A 198 0.74 -6.78 -16.59
N LYS A 199 0.05 -6.88 -17.72
CA LYS A 199 -0.48 -5.69 -18.40
C LYS A 199 -1.76 -5.23 -17.73
N ALA A 200 -2.04 -3.93 -17.83
CA ALA A 200 -3.32 -3.36 -17.39
C ALA A 200 -4.46 -3.64 -18.38
N ASP A 201 -4.15 -4.08 -19.60
CA ASP A 201 -5.11 -4.54 -20.60
C ASP A 201 -5.17 -6.08 -20.65
N ASP A 202 -6.25 -6.62 -21.21
CA ASP A 202 -6.43 -8.08 -21.39
C ASP A 202 -5.51 -8.68 -22.46
N SER A 203 -4.46 -7.96 -22.90
CA SER A 203 -3.51 -8.52 -23.86
C SER A 203 -2.54 -9.46 -23.15
N LYS A 204 -1.92 -10.37 -23.93
CA LYS A 204 -1.00 -11.37 -23.37
C LYS A 204 0.00 -10.71 -22.41
N PRO A 205 0.19 -11.26 -21.20
CA PRO A 205 1.09 -10.70 -20.20
C PRO A 205 2.51 -10.52 -20.77
N ILE A 206 3.22 -9.47 -20.31
CA ILE A 206 4.44 -8.93 -20.96
C ILE A 206 5.52 -10.00 -21.13
N ALA A 207 5.71 -10.84 -20.11
CA ALA A 207 6.39 -12.11 -20.20
C ALA A 207 6.15 -12.82 -18.86
N MET A 208 5.65 -14.04 -18.94
CA MET A 208 5.34 -14.89 -17.79
C MET A 208 6.34 -16.04 -17.64
N ASP A 209 7.45 -15.95 -18.36
CA ASP A 209 8.56 -16.87 -18.17
C ASP A 209 9.44 -16.42 -17.00
N GLY A 210 10.13 -17.37 -16.38
CA GLY A 210 11.09 -17.05 -15.32
C GLY A 210 12.26 -16.20 -15.79
N LYS A 211 12.57 -16.21 -17.10
CA LYS A 211 13.71 -15.49 -17.67
C LYS A 211 13.52 -13.98 -17.58
N TYR A 212 12.28 -13.50 -17.69
CA TYR A 212 11.92 -12.11 -17.48
C TYR A 212 12.32 -11.61 -16.10
N PHE A 213 11.98 -12.38 -15.06
CA PHE A 213 12.28 -12.05 -13.68
C PHE A 213 13.77 -12.19 -13.35
N GLU A 214 14.44 -13.22 -13.87
CA GLU A 214 15.90 -13.34 -13.79
C GLU A 214 16.58 -12.10 -14.40
N THR A 215 16.13 -11.68 -15.57
CA THR A 215 16.68 -10.52 -16.27
C THR A 215 16.43 -9.24 -15.49
N ALA A 216 15.22 -9.05 -14.94
CA ALA A 216 14.89 -7.90 -14.11
C ALA A 216 15.74 -7.84 -12.82
N PHE A 217 15.93 -8.99 -12.18
CA PHE A 217 16.77 -9.10 -10.99
C PHE A 217 18.24 -8.78 -11.29
N GLU A 218 18.77 -9.27 -12.42
CA GLU A 218 20.13 -8.96 -12.86
C GLU A 218 20.30 -7.49 -13.31
N ILE A 219 19.28 -6.86 -13.89
CA ILE A 219 19.31 -5.42 -14.21
C ILE A 219 19.46 -4.58 -12.94
N ILE A 220 18.61 -4.79 -11.92
CA ILE A 220 18.71 -3.99 -10.69
C ILE A 220 20.01 -4.28 -9.94
N LYS A 221 20.40 -5.56 -9.84
CA LYS A 221 21.62 -5.99 -9.16
C LYS A 221 22.90 -5.49 -9.86
N GLY A 222 22.89 -5.42 -11.19
CA GLY A 222 24.00 -4.95 -12.01
C GLY A 222 24.10 -3.44 -12.15
N HIS A 223 23.14 -2.67 -11.61
CA HIS A 223 23.16 -1.22 -11.73
C HIS A 223 24.35 -0.61 -10.95
N PRO A 224 25.13 0.34 -11.52
CA PRO A 224 26.34 0.87 -10.87
C PRO A 224 26.16 1.52 -9.50
N GLN A 225 24.95 2.01 -9.21
CA GLN A 225 24.58 2.61 -7.92
C GLN A 225 23.87 1.64 -6.97
N VAL A 226 23.79 0.35 -7.27
CA VAL A 226 23.18 -0.67 -6.41
C VAL A 226 24.27 -1.57 -5.85
N ALA A 227 24.15 -1.93 -4.58
CA ALA A 227 25.01 -2.92 -3.95
C ALA A 227 24.52 -4.33 -4.35
N PRO A 228 25.29 -5.08 -5.17
CA PRO A 228 24.81 -6.32 -5.80
C PRO A 228 24.54 -7.46 -4.80
N ASP A 229 25.09 -7.39 -3.60
CA ASP A 229 24.90 -8.33 -2.48
C ASP A 229 23.75 -7.94 -1.55
N ARG A 230 23.11 -6.78 -1.78
CA ARG A 230 22.07 -6.18 -0.92
C ARG A 230 20.77 -5.93 -1.68
N VAL A 231 20.37 -6.89 -2.50
CA VAL A 231 19.11 -6.85 -3.28
C VAL A 231 18.07 -7.76 -2.64
N GLY A 232 16.92 -7.22 -2.24
CA GLY A 232 15.75 -7.97 -1.78
C GLY A 232 14.60 -7.96 -2.78
N ILE A 233 13.47 -8.58 -2.42
CA ILE A 233 12.23 -8.55 -3.20
C ILE A 233 11.07 -8.19 -2.27
N ILE A 234 10.16 -7.32 -2.74
CA ILE A 234 8.91 -6.99 -2.04
C ILE A 234 7.71 -7.28 -2.94
N GLY A 235 6.75 -8.06 -2.43
CA GLY A 235 5.56 -8.50 -3.14
C GLY A 235 4.26 -8.11 -2.43
N LEU A 236 3.20 -7.84 -3.20
CA LEU A 236 1.83 -7.72 -2.68
C LEU A 236 0.85 -8.58 -3.49
N CYS A 237 -0.07 -9.28 -2.82
CA CYS A 237 -1.08 -10.14 -3.45
C CYS A 237 -0.40 -11.16 -4.38
N PHE A 238 -0.77 -11.20 -5.66
CA PHE A 238 -0.12 -12.04 -6.68
C PHE A 238 1.40 -11.82 -6.76
N GLY A 239 1.89 -10.61 -6.46
CA GLY A 239 3.32 -10.33 -6.37
C GLY A 239 4.03 -11.14 -5.28
N THR A 240 3.34 -11.59 -4.22
CA THR A 240 3.94 -12.51 -3.23
C THR A 240 4.14 -13.90 -3.80
N LEU A 241 3.20 -14.38 -4.63
CA LEU A 241 3.33 -15.68 -5.29
C LEU A 241 4.58 -15.69 -6.18
N VAL A 242 4.76 -14.63 -6.97
CA VAL A 242 5.97 -14.42 -7.77
C VAL A 242 7.19 -14.34 -6.85
N THR A 243 7.17 -13.49 -5.82
CA THR A 243 8.30 -13.34 -4.87
C THR A 243 8.76 -14.66 -4.27
N LEU A 244 7.81 -15.47 -3.77
CA LEU A 244 8.10 -16.77 -3.18
C LEU A 244 8.64 -17.75 -4.24
N SER A 245 8.09 -17.75 -5.46
CA SER A 245 8.59 -18.59 -6.56
C SER A 245 10.02 -18.25 -6.92
N LEU A 246 10.32 -16.96 -7.11
CA LEU A 246 11.67 -16.49 -7.44
C LEU A 246 12.69 -16.90 -6.36
N ALA A 247 12.31 -16.78 -5.08
CA ALA A 247 13.20 -17.13 -3.98
C ALA A 247 13.37 -18.65 -3.77
N ALA A 248 12.35 -19.46 -4.09
CA ALA A 248 12.34 -20.90 -3.80
C ALA A 248 12.80 -21.79 -4.97
N GLU A 249 12.67 -21.32 -6.22
CA GLU A 249 12.72 -22.18 -7.41
C GLU A 249 13.69 -21.71 -8.48
N TYR A 250 14.24 -20.50 -8.36
CA TYR A 250 15.17 -19.92 -9.34
C TYR A 250 16.56 -19.79 -8.73
N PRO A 251 17.48 -20.75 -8.95
CA PRO A 251 18.79 -20.77 -8.30
C PRO A 251 19.69 -19.56 -8.60
N THR A 252 19.40 -18.86 -9.70
CA THR A 252 20.08 -17.64 -10.16
C THR A 252 19.64 -16.41 -9.38
N ILE A 253 18.43 -16.41 -8.80
CA ILE A 253 17.86 -15.31 -8.03
C ILE A 253 18.05 -15.60 -6.54
N LYS A 254 19.01 -14.90 -5.92
CA LYS A 254 19.33 -15.04 -4.50
C LYS A 254 19.08 -13.72 -3.78
N PRO A 255 17.82 -13.42 -3.41
CA PRO A 255 17.52 -12.20 -2.69
C PRO A 255 18.11 -12.27 -1.28
N ARG A 256 18.54 -11.12 -0.77
CA ARG A 256 19.07 -11.01 0.59
C ARG A 256 17.98 -11.13 1.66
N CYS A 257 16.76 -10.72 1.33
CA CYS A 257 15.54 -10.94 2.11
C CYS A 257 14.31 -10.76 1.21
N ILE A 258 13.15 -11.22 1.67
CA ILE A 258 11.87 -11.00 1.00
C ILE A 258 10.79 -10.44 1.94
N VAL A 259 9.94 -9.58 1.42
CA VAL A 259 8.76 -9.02 2.11
C VAL A 259 7.51 -9.39 1.32
N CYS A 260 6.55 -10.04 1.97
CA CYS A 260 5.32 -10.49 1.33
C CYS A 260 4.09 -9.94 2.07
N ILE A 261 3.31 -9.11 1.36
CA ILE A 261 2.10 -8.45 1.85
C ILE A 261 0.88 -9.15 1.26
N SER A 262 0.00 -9.66 2.12
CA SER A 262 -1.23 -10.37 1.74
C SER A 262 -0.95 -11.63 0.91
N ASN A 263 -0.42 -12.64 1.60
CA ASN A 263 0.28 -13.80 1.05
C ASN A 263 -0.57 -14.77 0.23
N VAL A 264 0.00 -15.21 -0.89
CA VAL A 264 -0.46 -16.32 -1.75
C VAL A 264 0.74 -17.22 -2.09
N HIS A 265 0.59 -18.53 -1.95
CA HIS A 265 1.65 -19.51 -2.28
C HIS A 265 1.18 -20.77 -3.04
N HIS A 266 -0.09 -20.81 -3.47
CA HIS A 266 -0.56 -21.84 -4.39
C HIS A 266 -0.27 -21.44 -5.83
N LYS A 267 0.25 -22.38 -6.61
CA LYS A 267 0.50 -22.23 -8.04
C LYS A 267 -0.64 -22.81 -8.85
N SER A 268 -0.74 -22.48 -10.14
CA SER A 268 -1.52 -23.27 -11.11
C SER A 268 -0.95 -24.69 -11.31
N THR A 269 -1.81 -25.66 -11.68
CA THR A 269 -1.43 -27.05 -12.00
C THR A 269 -0.48 -27.13 -13.20
N LYS A 270 -0.44 -26.10 -14.06
CA LYS A 270 0.51 -25.98 -15.16
C LYS A 270 1.93 -25.60 -14.72
N ASN A 271 2.15 -25.39 -13.43
CA ASN A 271 3.45 -25.16 -12.80
C ASN A 271 4.20 -23.95 -13.35
N THR A 272 3.47 -23.00 -13.93
CA THR A 272 4.01 -21.72 -14.38
C THR A 272 3.83 -20.69 -13.26
N VAL A 273 4.72 -19.69 -13.16
CA VAL A 273 4.68 -18.59 -12.17
C VAL A 273 3.40 -17.74 -12.30
N SER A 274 2.56 -18.06 -13.28
CA SER A 274 1.75 -17.12 -14.02
C SER A 274 0.24 -17.27 -13.89
N GLU A 275 -0.25 -18.29 -13.23
CA GLU A 275 -1.69 -18.54 -13.21
C GLU A 275 -2.17 -18.78 -11.78
N PHE A 276 -3.23 -18.07 -11.41
CA PHE A 276 -4.09 -18.50 -10.31
C PHE A 276 -4.61 -19.92 -10.62
N PRO A 277 -4.89 -20.75 -9.61
CA PRO A 277 -5.45 -22.08 -9.81
C PRO A 277 -6.63 -22.05 -10.80
N GLU A 278 -6.49 -22.70 -11.97
CA GLU A 278 -7.54 -22.74 -13.02
C GLU A 278 -8.73 -23.62 -12.61
N GLU A 279 -8.53 -24.53 -11.67
CA GLU A 279 -9.49 -25.58 -11.28
C GLU A 279 -10.31 -25.21 -10.03
N VAL A 280 -10.42 -23.93 -9.73
CA VAL A 280 -11.33 -23.49 -8.68
C VAL A 280 -12.78 -23.74 -9.13
N PRO A 281 -13.61 -24.44 -8.33
CA PRO A 281 -15.01 -24.65 -8.64
C PRO A 281 -15.75 -23.32 -8.92
N GLU A 282 -16.61 -23.28 -9.95
CA GLU A 282 -17.48 -22.14 -10.32
C GLU A 282 -18.45 -21.66 -9.22
N LYS A 283 -18.43 -22.24 -8.02
CA LYS A 283 -19.29 -21.83 -6.91
C LYS A 283 -18.75 -20.56 -6.27
N PHE A 284 -19.01 -19.44 -6.93
CA PHE A 284 -18.90 -18.12 -6.32
C PHE A 284 -19.95 -18.01 -5.21
N GLU A 285 -19.54 -17.90 -3.95
CA GLU A 285 -20.42 -17.32 -2.95
C GLU A 285 -20.48 -15.81 -3.20
N THR A 286 -21.41 -15.39 -4.06
CA THR A 286 -21.90 -14.02 -3.99
C THR A 286 -22.48 -13.82 -2.60
N VAL A 287 -21.95 -12.88 -1.82
CA VAL A 287 -22.61 -12.47 -0.58
C VAL A 287 -24.01 -11.99 -0.96
N SER A 288 -25.03 -12.73 -0.55
CA SER A 288 -26.43 -12.52 -0.95
C SER A 288 -26.97 -11.12 -0.62
N ALA A 289 -26.27 -10.37 0.24
CA ALA A 289 -26.63 -9.01 0.65
C ALA A 289 -26.17 -7.91 -0.32
N MET A 290 -25.24 -8.17 -1.25
CA MET A 290 -24.77 -7.19 -2.24
C MET A 290 -24.66 -7.83 -3.63
N LYS A 291 -25.52 -7.41 -4.57
CA LYS A 291 -25.47 -7.91 -5.96
C LYS A 291 -24.07 -7.64 -6.55
N ASN A 292 -23.42 -8.68 -7.10
CA ASN A 292 -22.16 -8.62 -7.86
C ASN A 292 -20.85 -8.32 -7.10
N VAL A 293 -20.82 -8.50 -5.78
CA VAL A 293 -19.56 -8.48 -5.00
C VAL A 293 -18.96 -9.89 -4.93
N LEU A 294 -17.71 -10.04 -5.36
CA LEU A 294 -16.95 -11.29 -5.24
C LEU A 294 -16.15 -11.30 -3.94
N VAL A 295 -16.19 -12.45 -3.28
CA VAL A 295 -15.34 -12.82 -2.15
C VAL A 295 -14.55 -14.05 -2.58
N TRP A 296 -13.23 -13.97 -2.49
CA TRP A 296 -12.31 -15.05 -2.89
C TRP A 296 -11.68 -15.76 -1.69
N ARG A 297 -12.01 -15.34 -0.48
CA ARG A 297 -11.52 -15.99 0.74
C ARG A 297 -11.89 -17.47 0.82
N ASP A 298 -13.17 -17.82 0.73
CA ASP A 298 -13.63 -19.21 0.89
C ASP A 298 -13.10 -20.13 -0.22
N MET A 299 -13.00 -19.56 -1.41
CA MET A 299 -12.33 -20.14 -2.55
C MET A 299 -10.87 -20.51 -2.23
N GLY A 300 -10.10 -19.56 -1.69
CA GLY A 300 -8.72 -19.82 -1.28
C GLY A 300 -8.62 -20.81 -0.11
N LEU A 301 -9.59 -20.85 0.80
CA LEU A 301 -9.63 -21.82 1.89
C LEU A 301 -9.84 -23.23 1.35
N ALA A 302 -10.70 -23.39 0.35
CA ALA A 302 -10.88 -24.68 -0.33
C ALA A 302 -9.58 -25.10 -1.05
N VAL A 303 -8.94 -24.18 -1.79
CA VAL A 303 -7.66 -24.44 -2.48
C VAL A 303 -6.57 -24.89 -1.51
N LEU A 304 -6.49 -24.27 -0.31
CA LEU A 304 -5.54 -24.64 0.75
C LEU A 304 -5.63 -26.11 1.18
N GLN A 305 -6.82 -26.71 1.08
CA GLN A 305 -7.10 -28.09 1.46
C GLN A 305 -6.95 -29.08 0.29
N MET A 306 -6.86 -28.57 -0.94
CA MET A 306 -6.66 -29.41 -2.13
C MET A 306 -5.19 -29.82 -2.28
N PRO A 307 -4.89 -30.95 -2.95
CA PRO A 307 -3.52 -31.36 -3.29
C PRO A 307 -2.93 -30.51 -4.43
N HIS A 308 -3.18 -29.20 -4.42
CA HIS A 308 -2.72 -28.27 -5.42
C HIS A 308 -1.22 -27.98 -5.23
N PRO A 309 -0.42 -27.82 -6.31
CA PRO A 309 0.98 -27.44 -6.16
C PRO A 309 1.16 -26.15 -5.36
N LYS A 310 1.99 -26.24 -4.31
CA LYS A 310 2.42 -25.12 -3.47
C LYS A 310 3.86 -24.77 -3.83
N ILE A 311 4.22 -23.50 -3.65
CA ILE A 311 5.62 -23.06 -3.73
C ILE A 311 6.41 -23.83 -2.66
N PRO A 312 7.55 -24.47 -2.99
CA PRO A 312 8.36 -25.21 -2.02
C PRO A 312 9.16 -24.25 -1.15
N VAL A 313 8.47 -23.50 -0.27
CA VAL A 313 9.07 -22.41 0.52
C VAL A 313 10.23 -22.87 1.40
N GLY A 314 10.30 -24.15 1.79
CA GLY A 314 11.45 -24.72 2.50
C GLY A 314 12.80 -24.62 1.75
N ASN A 315 12.77 -24.34 0.44
CA ASN A 315 13.96 -24.05 -0.35
C ASN A 315 14.47 -22.60 -0.18
N ILE A 316 13.70 -21.73 0.48
CA ILE A 316 14.09 -20.33 0.68
C ILE A 316 15.11 -20.23 1.81
N ASP A 317 16.28 -19.66 1.49
CA ASP A 317 17.42 -19.53 2.42
C ASP A 317 17.61 -18.10 2.98
N CYS A 318 16.69 -17.18 2.69
CA CYS A 318 16.77 -15.79 3.13
C CYS A 318 15.66 -15.43 4.14
N PRO A 319 15.87 -14.40 4.98
CA PRO A 319 14.84 -13.87 5.88
C PRO A 319 13.59 -13.43 5.13
N MET A 320 12.42 -13.70 5.72
CA MET A 320 11.11 -13.46 5.15
C MET A 320 10.20 -12.73 6.14
N LEU A 321 9.58 -11.63 5.70
CA LEU A 321 8.54 -10.92 6.46
C LEU A 321 7.17 -11.15 5.81
N LEU A 322 6.24 -11.75 6.56
CA LEU A 322 4.86 -12.00 6.17
C LEU A 322 3.93 -10.99 6.85
N ILE A 323 3.20 -10.20 6.06
CA ILE A 323 2.25 -9.18 6.52
C ILE A 323 0.84 -9.58 6.09
N ASN A 324 -0.08 -9.75 7.03
CA ASN A 324 -1.44 -10.24 6.75
C ASN A 324 -2.50 -9.34 7.40
N GLY A 325 -3.66 -9.21 6.76
CA GLY A 325 -4.87 -8.69 7.37
C GLY A 325 -5.80 -9.83 7.79
N THR A 326 -6.38 -9.77 8.99
CA THR A 326 -7.25 -10.86 9.46
C THR A 326 -8.66 -10.83 8.87
N ASP A 327 -9.08 -9.69 8.31
CA ASP A 327 -10.35 -9.55 7.56
C ASP A 327 -10.07 -9.52 6.05
N ASP A 328 -9.08 -10.27 5.57
CA ASP A 328 -8.80 -10.40 4.15
C ASP A 328 -9.88 -11.23 3.44
N GLN A 329 -10.66 -10.57 2.60
CA GLN A 329 -11.79 -11.16 1.86
C GLN A 329 -11.40 -11.60 0.43
N ASN A 330 -10.17 -11.30 0.00
CA ASN A 330 -9.66 -11.71 -1.29
C ASN A 330 -8.92 -13.05 -1.21
N TRP A 331 -8.19 -13.32 -0.14
CA TRP A 331 -7.49 -14.60 0.04
C TRP A 331 -7.30 -14.93 1.53
N PRO A 332 -7.23 -16.21 1.94
CA PRO A 332 -6.95 -16.59 3.33
C PRO A 332 -5.48 -16.42 3.70
N THR A 333 -5.03 -15.17 3.78
CA THR A 333 -3.61 -14.82 3.95
C THR A 333 -3.03 -15.25 5.29
N VAL A 334 -3.83 -15.21 6.36
CA VAL A 334 -3.48 -15.71 7.71
C VAL A 334 -3.23 -17.23 7.70
N GLU A 335 -4.09 -17.99 7.02
CA GLU A 335 -3.96 -19.44 6.88
C GLU A 335 -2.81 -19.81 5.95
N VAL A 336 -2.63 -19.08 4.84
CA VAL A 336 -1.46 -19.21 3.97
C VAL A 336 -0.16 -18.98 4.76
N ALA A 337 -0.09 -17.93 5.58
CA ALA A 337 1.09 -17.67 6.40
C ALA A 337 1.35 -18.80 7.41
N SER A 338 0.30 -19.42 7.98
CA SER A 338 0.45 -20.61 8.84
C SER A 338 1.04 -21.79 8.06
N ASP A 339 0.57 -22.03 6.84
CA ASP A 339 1.05 -23.12 5.99
C ASP A 339 2.51 -22.90 5.54
N ILE A 340 2.89 -21.67 5.19
CA ILE A 340 4.28 -21.30 4.90
C ILE A 340 5.19 -21.59 6.09
N ILE A 341 4.81 -21.14 7.30
CA ILE A 341 5.61 -21.38 8.52
C ILE A 341 5.75 -22.88 8.80
N LYS A 342 4.68 -23.67 8.59
CA LYS A 342 4.72 -25.12 8.74
C LYS A 342 5.74 -25.75 7.78
N MET A 343 5.70 -25.39 6.49
CA MET A 343 6.64 -25.89 5.48
C MET A 343 8.10 -25.47 5.78
N MET A 344 8.30 -24.25 6.30
CA MET A 344 9.63 -23.78 6.71
C MET A 344 10.14 -24.55 7.94
N ARG A 345 9.27 -24.88 8.89
CA ARG A 345 9.62 -25.70 10.06
C ARG A 345 10.01 -27.13 9.70
N GLU A 346 9.34 -27.73 8.72
CA GLU A 346 9.67 -29.07 8.21
C GLU A 346 11.10 -29.18 7.65
N THR A 347 11.70 -28.04 7.27
CA THR A 347 13.10 -27.94 6.82
C THR A 347 14.03 -27.28 7.84
N GLY A 348 13.56 -27.00 9.07
CA GLY A 348 14.35 -26.38 10.14
C GLY A 348 14.64 -24.89 9.95
N LYS A 349 13.87 -24.19 9.11
CA LYS A 349 14.10 -22.80 8.70
C LYS A 349 13.04 -21.82 9.19
N ASP A 350 12.20 -22.20 10.16
CA ASP A 350 11.15 -21.33 10.69
C ASP A 350 11.68 -20.06 11.37
N SER A 351 12.92 -20.08 11.86
CA SER A 351 13.63 -18.89 12.36
C SER A 351 13.87 -17.79 11.32
N LEU A 352 13.79 -18.11 10.02
CA LEU A 352 13.91 -17.12 8.93
C LEU A 352 12.60 -16.35 8.71
N VAL A 353 11.48 -16.77 9.29
CA VAL A 353 10.16 -16.21 9.00
C VAL A 353 9.67 -15.34 10.16
N THR A 354 9.41 -14.07 9.87
CA THR A 354 8.68 -13.17 10.76
C THR A 354 7.26 -12.99 10.23
N ARG A 355 6.26 -13.18 11.08
CA ARG A 355 4.83 -13.00 10.74
C ARG A 355 4.21 -11.87 11.55
N VAL A 356 3.40 -11.07 10.87
CA VAL A 356 2.62 -9.98 11.46
C VAL A 356 1.20 -10.05 10.92
N ASP A 357 0.24 -10.19 11.82
CA ASP A 357 -1.18 -10.22 11.50
C ASP A 357 -1.84 -8.98 12.08
N TYR A 358 -2.59 -8.25 11.26
CA TYR A 358 -3.29 -7.04 11.65
C TYR A 358 -4.79 -7.32 11.80
N PRO A 359 -5.32 -7.27 13.05
CA PRO A 359 -6.74 -7.44 13.31
C PRO A 359 -7.58 -6.45 12.50
N ASP A 360 -8.68 -6.94 11.92
CA ASP A 360 -9.64 -6.15 11.13
C ASP A 360 -9.03 -5.39 9.94
N ALA A 361 -7.81 -5.71 9.51
CA ALA A 361 -7.23 -5.19 8.25
C ALA A 361 -7.61 -6.10 7.08
N GLY A 362 -7.71 -5.51 5.89
CA GLY A 362 -8.09 -6.21 4.66
C GLY A 362 -6.90 -6.53 3.76
N HIS A 363 -7.19 -6.89 2.51
CA HIS A 363 -6.19 -7.37 1.56
C HIS A 363 -5.20 -6.30 1.08
N LEU A 364 -5.65 -5.06 0.84
CA LEU A 364 -4.85 -4.02 0.20
C LEU A 364 -4.08 -3.16 1.21
N ILE A 365 -3.14 -3.76 1.93
CA ILE A 365 -2.25 -3.02 2.85
C ILE A 365 -1.23 -2.21 2.03
N GLU A 366 -1.61 -0.99 1.68
CA GLU A 366 -0.81 -0.02 0.94
C GLU A 366 0.12 0.81 1.88
N PRO A 367 1.02 1.66 1.36
CA PRO A 367 1.77 2.60 2.18
C PRO A 367 0.88 3.49 3.08
N PRO A 368 1.46 4.11 4.13
CA PRO A 368 0.70 4.83 5.15
C PRO A 368 -0.20 5.93 4.56
N PHE A 369 -1.35 6.11 5.21
CA PHE A 369 -2.34 7.14 4.87
C PHE A 369 -2.99 7.01 3.48
N SER A 370 -2.71 5.94 2.72
CA SER A 370 -3.58 5.56 1.59
C SER A 370 -5.00 5.32 2.11
N PRO A 371 -6.06 5.85 1.45
CA PRO A 371 -7.43 5.62 1.89
C PRO A 371 -7.80 4.13 1.87
N HIS A 372 -8.63 3.69 2.81
CA HIS A 372 -9.06 2.31 2.87
C HIS A 372 -10.08 1.96 1.77
N PHE A 373 -9.73 1.00 0.92
CA PHE A 373 -10.60 0.50 -0.15
C PHE A 373 -11.25 -0.84 0.20
N ARG A 374 -12.38 -0.83 0.91
CA ARG A 374 -13.05 -2.08 1.32
C ARG A 374 -13.51 -2.93 0.12
N ALA A 375 -14.03 -2.29 -0.92
CA ALA A 375 -14.44 -2.95 -2.15
C ALA A 375 -14.18 -2.05 -3.36
N THR A 376 -13.62 -2.60 -4.43
CA THR A 376 -13.34 -1.83 -5.65
C THR A 376 -13.67 -2.61 -6.90
N ASN A 377 -13.81 -1.88 -8.00
CA ASN A 377 -13.83 -2.50 -9.32
C ASN A 377 -12.52 -3.25 -9.58
N PHE A 378 -12.64 -4.46 -10.10
CA PHE A 378 -11.52 -5.32 -10.48
C PHE A 378 -11.82 -5.93 -11.86
N MET A 379 -10.79 -6.04 -12.70
CA MET A 379 -10.87 -6.72 -13.99
C MET A 379 -10.37 -8.14 -13.79
N LEU A 380 -11.23 -9.12 -14.04
CA LEU A 380 -10.87 -10.53 -13.91
C LEU A 380 -9.91 -10.91 -15.05
N SER A 381 -8.66 -11.20 -14.73
CA SER A 381 -7.61 -11.56 -15.71
C SER A 381 -8.10 -12.59 -16.73
N GLY A 382 -7.80 -12.37 -18.01
CA GLY A 382 -8.22 -13.24 -19.12
C GLY A 382 -9.70 -13.13 -19.48
N THR A 383 -10.48 -12.31 -18.75
CA THR A 383 -11.88 -12.06 -19.04
C THR A 383 -12.11 -10.54 -19.12
N ARG A 384 -12.84 -10.06 -20.13
CA ARG A 384 -13.25 -8.65 -20.21
C ARG A 384 -14.30 -8.27 -19.16
N LYS A 385 -14.43 -9.05 -18.08
CA LYS A 385 -15.48 -8.93 -17.08
C LYS A 385 -14.99 -8.09 -15.90
N LYS A 386 -15.64 -6.95 -15.74
CA LYS A 386 -15.49 -6.08 -14.57
C LYS A 386 -16.39 -6.58 -13.44
N VAL A 387 -15.83 -6.73 -12.26
CA VAL A 387 -16.52 -7.18 -11.05
C VAL A 387 -16.24 -6.24 -9.88
N MET A 388 -17.06 -6.26 -8.83
CA MET A 388 -16.72 -5.63 -7.57
C MET A 388 -16.00 -6.65 -6.69
N MET A 389 -14.75 -6.42 -6.34
CA MET A 389 -13.99 -7.28 -5.44
C MET A 389 -14.11 -6.77 -4.01
N LEU A 390 -14.41 -7.65 -3.06
CA LEU A 390 -14.31 -7.36 -1.64
C LEU A 390 -12.89 -7.63 -1.15
N TRP A 391 -12.19 -6.58 -0.72
CA TRP A 391 -10.85 -6.68 -0.14
C TRP A 391 -10.89 -6.88 1.37
N GLY A 392 -11.99 -6.47 2.00
CA GLY A 392 -12.20 -6.55 3.44
C GLY A 392 -11.52 -5.42 4.21
N GLY A 393 -11.51 -5.53 5.54
CA GLY A 393 -10.97 -4.54 6.49
C GLY A 393 -11.99 -3.53 7.02
N LYS A 394 -11.73 -2.98 8.21
CA LYS A 394 -12.39 -1.79 8.78
C LYS A 394 -11.45 -0.59 8.61
N THR A 395 -12.00 0.58 8.26
CA THR A 395 -11.20 1.75 7.87
C THR A 395 -10.09 2.13 8.86
N LYS A 396 -10.40 2.23 10.16
CA LYS A 396 -9.40 2.60 11.16
C LYS A 396 -8.35 1.50 11.41
N PRO A 397 -8.73 0.24 11.75
CA PRO A 397 -7.75 -0.84 11.88
C PRO A 397 -6.88 -1.04 10.63
N HIS A 398 -7.46 -0.87 9.44
CA HIS A 398 -6.72 -0.94 8.18
C HIS A 398 -5.70 0.21 8.06
N ALA A 399 -6.08 1.45 8.36
CA ALA A 399 -5.15 2.58 8.37
C ALA A 399 -3.97 2.36 9.36
N ASP A 400 -4.26 1.84 10.55
CA ASP A 400 -3.23 1.49 11.54
C ASP A 400 -2.28 0.40 11.04
N ALA A 401 -2.83 -0.61 10.35
CA ALA A 401 -2.06 -1.66 9.72
C ALA A 401 -1.10 -1.12 8.65
N GLN A 402 -1.53 -0.16 7.84
CA GLN A 402 -0.68 0.48 6.83
C GLN A 402 0.47 1.27 7.47
N GLU A 403 0.19 2.03 8.54
CA GLU A 403 1.23 2.76 9.30
C GLU A 403 2.26 1.80 9.95
N ASP A 404 1.79 0.81 10.70
CA ASP A 404 2.69 -0.10 11.43
C ASP A 404 3.44 -1.03 10.47
N SER A 405 2.78 -1.57 9.45
CA SER A 405 3.41 -2.46 8.48
C SER A 405 4.53 -1.76 7.73
N TRP A 406 4.33 -0.50 7.30
CA TRP A 406 5.38 0.28 6.64
C TRP A 406 6.60 0.46 7.54
N ARG A 407 6.40 0.83 8.81
CA ARG A 407 7.50 0.93 9.79
C ARG A 407 8.25 -0.40 9.96
N ARG A 408 7.53 -1.51 10.04
CA ARG A 408 8.12 -2.85 10.16
C ARG A 408 8.87 -3.27 8.91
N ILE A 409 8.33 -2.98 7.73
CA ILE A 409 8.98 -3.21 6.43
C ILE A 409 10.32 -2.47 6.40
N LEU A 410 10.32 -1.15 6.65
CA LEU A 410 11.55 -0.36 6.65
C LEU A 410 12.57 -0.87 7.67
N SER A 411 12.12 -1.26 8.86
CA SER A 411 13.01 -1.82 9.90
C SER A 411 13.61 -3.16 9.49
N PHE A 412 12.81 -4.04 8.90
CA PHE A 412 13.24 -5.34 8.38
C PHE A 412 14.23 -5.19 7.23
N LEU A 413 13.95 -4.29 6.29
CA LEU A 413 14.84 -3.98 5.17
C LEU A 413 16.17 -3.40 5.64
N GLN A 414 16.13 -2.48 6.61
CA GLN A 414 17.35 -1.92 7.21
C GLN A 414 18.20 -3.02 7.84
N LEU A 415 17.58 -3.90 8.63
CA LEU A 415 18.28 -5.01 9.30
C LEU A 415 18.96 -5.96 8.29
N HIS A 416 18.25 -6.34 7.23
CA HIS A 416 18.71 -7.42 6.34
C HIS A 416 19.47 -6.94 5.10
N LEU A 417 19.25 -5.72 4.63
CA LEU A 417 19.94 -5.15 3.46
C LEU A 417 21.08 -4.21 3.84
N CYS A 418 20.99 -3.45 4.94
CA CYS A 418 22.02 -2.48 5.32
C CYS A 418 23.03 -3.02 6.34
N GLY A 419 22.64 -4.03 7.12
CA GLY A 419 23.38 -4.50 8.29
C GLY A 419 23.00 -3.75 9.57
N ASP A 420 23.35 -4.31 10.73
CA ASP A 420 23.05 -3.73 12.04
C ASP A 420 23.75 -2.35 12.21
N PRO A 421 23.01 -1.26 12.49
CA PRO A 421 23.60 0.05 12.80
C PRO A 421 24.64 0.00 13.94
N SER A 422 24.57 -1.00 14.81
CA SER A 422 25.48 -1.15 15.96
C SER A 422 26.93 -1.47 15.58
N LEU A 423 27.19 -1.96 14.36
CA LEU A 423 28.52 -2.36 13.91
C LEU A 423 29.34 -1.23 13.27
N ASN A 424 28.72 -0.11 12.89
CA ASN A 424 29.41 1.04 12.29
C ASN A 424 29.76 2.15 13.30
N ALA A 425 29.50 1.95 14.59
CA ALA A 425 29.91 2.87 15.66
C ALA A 425 31.33 2.60 16.22
N LYS A 426 32.07 1.66 15.61
CA LYS A 426 33.49 1.41 15.91
C LYS A 426 34.25 1.11 14.63
N LEU A 427 34.71 2.17 13.96
CA LEU A 427 35.93 2.18 13.15
C LEU A 427 36.43 3.61 13.04
#